data_AF-A0A8H5TK62-F1
#
_entry.id   AF-A0A8H5TK62-F1
#
_cell.length_a   1.000
_cell.length_b   1.000
_cell.length_c   1.000
_cell.angle_alpha   90.00
_cell.angle_beta   90.00
_cell.angle_gamma   90.00
#
_symmetry.space_group_name_H-M   'P 1'
#
loop_
_entity.id
_entity.type
_entity.pdbx_description
1 polymer ?
#
loop_
_entity_poly.entity_id
_entity_poly.type
_entity_poly.pdbx_seq_one_letter_code
_entity_poly.pdbx_strand_id
1 'polypeptide(L)'
;MDEWGRVAAITALVTIPIYASAFLLQPFFQKVKDTLLRIYHWNRTCEAIQWSHISQRPIQARWYGLEVGNQSTDTQSPKNKSLIRFLYNVWRVKATPAVKLAYLDMSKDYLLLDADVLLGVVLLLGCSGTLGRQPDPGAMLTLNFASTTAQFRVFERENNFFLIGKLMSVPLFETIGSGYQGTTKEDLRAVSNGYPPFYRFFLRVNAGYEIAHPTEAMRDIHRADWILAIGFSSSTTEPLKLYRKQQLRAYTEACTRVLDKLRWLQGELSLEASGPHKQLLDVAVRVVTRMNSFKTGSGAGSVTKGTVLLADHGTIGRSLKAPDIIFALKLFKEYASSELGRYDRETLEKILEDVLRAAVYGVFTWWQYVNNVGRDIPSWLLDDRVRLSPVWLEDDGES
;
A
#
# COMPACT_ATOMS: atom_id res chain seq x y z
N MET A 1 21.77 -11.97 77.31
CA MET A 1 21.02 -11.61 76.08
C MET A 1 20.96 -12.83 75.19
N ASP A 2 19.96 -13.64 75.47
CA ASP A 2 19.16 -14.41 74.52
C ASP A 2 19.12 -13.79 73.11
N GLU A 3 19.35 -14.62 72.09
CA GLU A 3 19.50 -14.21 70.69
C GLU A 3 18.30 -13.38 70.18
N TRP A 4 17.11 -13.67 70.69
CA TRP A 4 15.88 -12.91 70.44
C TRP A 4 15.95 -11.46 70.93
N GLY A 5 16.64 -11.19 72.03
CA GLY A 5 16.85 -9.83 72.54
C GLY A 5 17.78 -9.00 71.65
N ARG A 6 18.77 -9.63 70.99
CA ARG A 6 19.65 -8.97 70.02
C ARG A 6 18.93 -8.68 68.71
N VAL A 7 18.12 -9.62 68.22
CA VAL A 7 17.28 -9.43 67.03
C VAL A 7 16.25 -8.33 67.27
N ALA A 8 15.62 -8.29 68.45
CA ALA A 8 14.67 -7.23 68.80
C ALA A 8 15.35 -5.85 68.92
N ALA A 9 16.55 -5.77 69.50
CA ALA A 9 17.30 -4.52 69.60
C ALA A 9 17.78 -4.00 68.23
N ILE A 10 18.26 -4.87 67.36
CA ILE A 10 18.67 -4.51 65.98
C ILE A 10 17.43 -4.11 65.16
N THR A 11 16.33 -4.85 65.28
CA THR A 11 15.07 -4.51 64.60
C THR A 11 14.53 -3.17 65.09
N ALA A 12 14.60 -2.88 66.38
CA ALA A 12 14.21 -1.58 66.95
C ALA A 12 15.15 -0.45 66.48
N LEU A 13 16.47 -0.65 66.48
CA LEU A 13 17.45 0.33 66.01
C LEU A 13 17.32 0.67 64.52
N VAL A 14 16.84 -0.27 63.70
CA VAL A 14 16.61 -0.06 62.27
C VAL A 14 15.20 0.45 61.98
N THR A 15 14.16 -0.11 62.62
CA THR A 15 12.77 0.23 62.31
C THR A 15 12.26 1.48 63.03
N ILE A 16 12.78 1.83 64.21
CA ILE A 16 12.37 3.04 64.94
C ILE A 16 12.77 4.32 64.18
N PRO A 17 13.98 4.47 63.61
CA PRO A 17 14.29 5.62 62.76
C PRO A 17 13.46 5.66 61.46
N ILE A 18 13.09 4.48 60.92
CA ILE A 18 12.26 4.36 59.71
C ILE A 18 10.81 4.80 59.98
N TYR A 19 10.25 4.44 61.13
CA TYR A 19 8.90 4.86 61.54
C TYR A 19 8.85 6.29 62.10
N ALA A 20 9.86 6.71 62.85
CA ALA A 20 9.92 8.05 63.47
C ALA A 20 10.25 9.17 62.48
N SER A 21 10.77 8.84 61.28
CA SER A 21 11.14 9.82 60.26
C SER A 21 10.43 9.58 58.92
N ALA A 22 9.14 9.23 58.98
CA ALA A 22 8.27 9.15 57.80
C ALA A 22 8.42 10.39 56.89
N PHE A 23 8.68 11.57 57.44
CA PHE A 23 8.90 12.82 56.68
C PHE A 23 10.28 12.94 56.00
N LEU A 24 11.35 12.32 56.53
CA LEU A 24 12.72 12.43 55.99
C LEU A 24 13.06 11.27 55.04
N LEU A 25 12.49 10.10 55.28
CA LEU A 25 12.76 8.90 54.48
C LEU A 25 11.74 8.67 53.38
N GLN A 26 10.53 9.21 53.45
CA GLN A 26 9.57 9.13 52.35
C GLN A 26 10.10 9.72 51.03
N PRO A 27 10.81 10.87 51.00
CA PRO A 27 11.43 11.36 49.77
C PRO A 27 12.52 10.43 49.23
N PHE A 28 13.27 9.78 50.12
CA PHE A 28 14.31 8.81 49.76
C PHE A 28 13.70 7.52 49.20
N PHE A 29 12.72 6.92 49.88
CA PHE A 29 12.01 5.75 49.40
C PHE A 29 11.18 6.04 48.16
N GLN A 30 10.64 7.24 48.00
CA GLN A 30 10.00 7.67 46.77
C GLN A 30 11.03 7.81 45.64
N LYS A 31 12.21 8.38 45.90
CA LYS A 31 13.32 8.41 44.91
C LYS A 31 13.81 7.01 44.55
N VAL A 32 13.96 6.12 45.52
CA VAL A 32 14.38 4.73 45.30
C VAL A 32 13.29 3.97 44.55
N LYS A 33 12.01 4.14 44.89
CA LYS A 33 10.87 3.58 44.17
C LYS A 33 10.79 4.14 42.75
N ASP A 34 10.96 5.44 42.55
CA ASP A 34 10.95 6.07 41.22
C ASP A 34 12.16 5.62 40.39
N THR A 35 13.32 5.41 41.03
CA THR A 35 14.53 4.90 40.38
C THR A 35 14.40 3.41 40.04
N LEU A 36 13.85 2.61 40.95
CA LEU A 36 13.56 1.19 40.72
C LEU A 36 12.43 1.01 39.70
N LEU A 37 11.39 1.85 39.70
CA LEU A 37 10.38 1.88 38.65
C LEU A 37 11.01 2.31 37.32
N ARG A 38 11.88 3.34 37.28
CA ARG A 38 12.63 3.69 36.06
C ARG A 38 13.49 2.53 35.56
N ILE A 39 14.20 1.82 36.43
CA ILE A 39 15.05 0.67 36.08
C ILE A 39 14.20 -0.55 35.66
N TYR A 40 13.12 -0.83 36.38
CA TYR A 40 12.21 -1.95 36.11
C TYR A 40 11.38 -1.72 34.85
N HIS A 41 11.01 -0.47 34.56
CA HIS A 41 10.33 -0.06 33.34
C HIS A 41 11.27 0.14 32.14
N TRP A 42 12.58 0.29 32.36
CA TRP A 42 13.59 0.24 31.30
C TRP A 42 13.62 -1.13 30.60
N ASN A 43 13.11 -2.18 31.26
CA ASN A 43 13.18 -3.58 30.81
C ASN A 43 11.89 -4.15 30.20
N ARG A 44 10.88 -3.33 29.88
CA ARG A 44 9.79 -3.76 29.00
C ARG A 44 9.97 -3.09 27.65
N THR A 45 10.23 -3.89 26.64
CA THR A 45 10.76 -3.47 25.34
C THR A 45 9.68 -2.73 24.56
N CYS A 46 9.60 -1.43 24.80
CA CYS A 46 8.93 -0.54 23.88
C CYS A 46 9.82 -0.38 22.66
N GLU A 47 9.34 -0.82 21.52
CA GLU A 47 10.05 -0.73 20.25
C GLU A 47 9.28 0.12 19.25
N ALA A 48 9.99 0.73 18.31
CA ALA A 48 9.45 1.50 17.21
C ALA A 48 9.92 0.95 15.86
N ILE A 49 8.96 0.85 14.94
CA ILE A 49 9.20 0.66 13.51
C ILE A 49 8.58 1.84 12.77
N GLN A 50 9.45 2.67 12.20
CA GLN A 50 9.06 3.81 11.39
C GLN A 50 9.16 3.50 9.90
N TRP A 51 8.41 4.22 9.09
CA TRP A 51 8.46 4.10 7.63
C TRP A 51 9.84 4.44 7.05
N SER A 52 10.54 5.36 7.70
CA SER A 52 11.93 5.71 7.40
C SER A 52 12.89 4.52 7.56
N HIS A 53 12.61 3.62 8.51
CA HIS A 53 13.45 2.45 8.81
C HIS A 53 13.26 1.30 7.80
N ILE A 54 12.15 1.30 7.05
CA ILE A 54 11.87 0.28 6.04
C ILE A 54 12.88 0.40 4.87
N SER A 55 13.39 -0.73 4.40
CA SER A 55 14.28 -0.76 3.25
C SER A 55 13.60 -0.31 1.96
N GLN A 56 14.35 0.39 1.10
CA GLN A 56 13.97 0.71 -0.29
C GLN A 56 13.89 -0.54 -1.18
N ARG A 57 14.41 -1.67 -0.70
CA ARG A 57 14.52 -2.88 -1.52
C ARG A 57 13.14 -3.46 -1.85
N PRO A 58 12.98 -4.02 -3.07
CA PRO A 58 11.84 -4.85 -3.44
C PRO A 58 11.53 -5.93 -2.42
N ILE A 59 10.25 -6.18 -2.15
CA ILE A 59 9.76 -7.34 -1.41
C ILE A 59 10.19 -8.59 -2.16
N GLN A 60 11.01 -9.40 -1.50
CA GLN A 60 11.48 -10.65 -2.06
C GLN A 60 10.55 -11.77 -1.60
N ALA A 61 9.78 -12.34 -2.53
CA ALA A 61 8.96 -13.52 -2.25
C ALA A 61 9.79 -14.82 -2.17
N ARG A 62 11.11 -14.75 -2.32
CA ARG A 62 11.95 -15.96 -2.28
C ARG A 62 12.08 -16.46 -0.84
N TRP A 63 11.49 -17.65 -0.66
CA TRP A 63 11.83 -18.69 0.30
C TRP A 63 13.34 -19.00 0.27
N TYR A 64 14.18 -18.07 0.72
CA TYR A 64 15.38 -18.52 1.39
C TYR A 64 14.93 -18.82 2.80
N GLY A 65 15.17 -20.06 3.23
CA GLY A 65 15.19 -20.42 4.64
C GLY A 65 16.17 -19.49 5.33
N LEU A 66 15.68 -18.28 5.63
CA LEU A 66 16.35 -17.29 6.41
C LEU A 66 16.48 -17.96 7.75
N GLU A 67 17.70 -18.44 7.97
CA GLU A 67 18.27 -18.69 9.27
C GLU A 67 17.58 -17.72 10.21
N VAL A 68 16.91 -18.29 11.21
CA VAL A 68 16.46 -17.57 12.37
C VAL A 68 17.72 -16.96 12.95
N GLY A 69 18.06 -15.77 12.47
CA GLY A 69 19.13 -14.98 13.03
C GLY A 69 18.69 -14.79 14.46
N ASN A 70 19.39 -15.46 15.37
CA ASN A 70 19.26 -15.30 16.81
C ASN A 70 19.65 -13.85 17.16
N GLN A 71 18.82 -12.89 16.76
CA GLN A 71 18.76 -11.57 17.36
C GLN A 71 17.72 -11.70 18.48
N SER A 72 18.23 -12.15 19.62
CA SER A 72 17.68 -12.04 20.98
C SER A 72 16.90 -10.72 21.17
N THR A 73 15.77 -10.68 21.87
CA THR A 73 15.65 -10.93 23.31
C THR A 73 14.38 -11.69 23.72
N ASP A 74 14.54 -12.60 24.67
CA ASP A 74 13.60 -13.65 25.05
C ASP A 74 12.41 -13.18 25.92
N THR A 75 12.00 -11.91 25.80
CA THR A 75 11.03 -11.28 26.73
C THR A 75 9.81 -10.64 26.08
N GLN A 76 9.77 -10.44 24.76
CA GLN A 76 8.57 -9.89 24.09
C GLN A 76 7.46 -10.94 23.93
N SER A 77 6.21 -10.48 23.99
CA SER A 77 5.02 -11.29 23.71
C SER A 77 4.95 -11.81 22.25
N PRO A 78 4.35 -13.00 22.00
CA PRO A 78 4.38 -13.68 20.69
C PRO A 78 3.82 -12.88 19.51
N LYS A 79 2.84 -11.98 19.70
CA LYS A 79 2.20 -11.31 18.55
C LYS A 79 3.03 -10.14 18.05
N ASN A 80 3.53 -9.29 18.96
CA ASN A 80 4.46 -8.22 18.59
C ASN A 80 5.75 -8.80 17.99
N LYS A 81 6.33 -9.85 18.59
CA LYS A 81 7.48 -10.58 18.01
C LYS A 81 7.21 -11.06 16.59
N SER A 82 6.04 -11.66 16.35
CA SER A 82 5.69 -12.15 15.01
C SER A 82 5.49 -11.04 14.00
N LEU A 83 4.89 -9.90 14.37
CA LEU A 83 4.79 -8.75 13.47
C LEU A 83 6.17 -8.15 13.15
N ILE A 84 7.04 -7.98 14.15
CA ILE A 84 8.42 -7.52 13.94
C ILE A 84 9.17 -8.49 13.01
N ARG A 85 9.04 -9.81 13.23
CA ARG A 85 9.65 -10.83 12.37
C ARG A 85 9.08 -10.80 10.96
N PHE A 86 7.77 -10.64 10.80
CA PHE A 86 7.13 -10.47 9.50
C PHE A 86 7.70 -9.27 8.76
N LEU A 87 7.72 -8.10 9.40
CA LEU A 87 8.26 -6.86 8.83
C LEU A 87 9.76 -6.98 8.51
N TYR A 88 10.53 -7.64 9.37
CA TYR A 88 11.94 -7.93 9.12
C TYR A 88 12.14 -8.85 7.91
N ASN A 89 11.31 -9.88 7.75
CA ASN A 89 11.41 -10.78 6.61
C ASN A 89 11.01 -10.10 5.30
N VAL A 90 9.94 -9.30 5.33
CA VAL A 90 9.38 -8.62 4.16
C VAL A 90 10.24 -7.42 3.74
N TRP A 91 10.68 -6.60 4.69
CA TRP A 91 11.34 -5.32 4.43
C TRP A 91 12.71 -5.13 5.08
N ARG A 92 13.25 -6.15 5.76
CA ARG A 92 14.54 -6.06 6.48
C ARG A 92 14.58 -4.94 7.52
N VAL A 93 13.43 -4.57 8.08
CA VAL A 93 13.33 -3.50 9.08
C VAL A 93 13.69 -4.05 10.45
N LYS A 94 14.58 -3.33 11.15
CA LYS A 94 14.92 -3.62 12.53
C LYS A 94 14.12 -2.69 13.43
N ALA A 95 13.52 -3.28 14.46
CA ALA A 95 12.88 -2.51 15.52
C ALA A 95 13.95 -1.73 16.30
N THR A 96 13.59 -0.54 16.75
CA THR A 96 14.48 0.35 17.52
C THR A 96 13.86 0.64 18.88
N PRO A 97 14.63 0.82 19.96
CA PRO A 97 14.05 1.19 21.25
C PRO A 97 13.26 2.51 21.16
N ALA A 98 12.10 2.55 21.80
CA ALA A 98 11.22 3.72 21.81
C ALA A 98 10.89 4.17 23.24
N VAL A 99 10.62 5.46 23.39
CA VAL A 99 10.22 6.03 24.67
C VAL A 99 8.76 5.70 24.92
N LYS A 100 8.49 4.92 25.98
CA LYS A 100 7.13 4.64 26.43
C LYS A 100 6.51 5.90 27.05
N LEU A 101 5.30 6.25 26.61
CA LEU A 101 4.57 7.39 27.17
C LEU A 101 4.02 7.05 28.55
N ALA A 102 4.07 8.03 29.47
CA ALA A 102 3.77 7.83 30.90
C ALA A 102 2.34 7.35 31.20
N TYR A 103 1.44 7.48 30.24
CA TYR A 103 0.04 7.08 30.36
C TYR A 103 -0.29 5.73 29.72
N LEU A 104 0.68 5.08 29.07
CA LEU A 104 0.50 3.71 28.58
C LEU A 104 0.67 2.74 29.75
N ASP A 105 -0.12 1.65 29.74
CA ASP A 105 -0.12 0.69 30.84
C ASP A 105 1.27 0.07 31.01
N MET A 106 1.89 0.31 32.16
CA MET A 106 3.24 -0.19 32.43
C MET A 106 3.31 -1.73 32.47
N SER A 107 2.16 -2.40 32.62
CA SER A 107 2.02 -3.85 32.63
C SER A 107 2.01 -4.51 31.23
N LYS A 108 2.01 -3.73 30.15
CA LYS A 108 1.95 -4.25 28.77
C LYS A 108 3.18 -3.91 27.94
N ASP A 109 3.42 -4.75 26.93
CA ASP A 109 4.39 -4.52 25.86
C ASP A 109 3.74 -3.75 24.72
N TYR A 110 4.50 -2.81 24.15
CA TYR A 110 4.01 -1.96 23.07
C TYR A 110 4.98 -1.91 21.90
N LEU A 111 4.44 -2.01 20.70
CA LEU A 111 5.13 -1.71 19.45
C LEU A 111 4.56 -0.42 18.86
N LEU A 112 5.40 0.61 18.75
CA LEU A 112 5.08 1.86 18.08
C LEU A 112 5.29 1.72 16.57
N LEU A 113 4.26 2.03 15.79
CA LEU A 113 4.29 2.06 14.34
C LEU A 113 3.91 3.45 13.82
N ASP A 114 4.52 3.83 12.69
CA ASP A 114 3.95 4.89 11.85
C ASP A 114 2.68 4.37 11.16
N ALA A 115 1.73 5.27 10.92
CA ALA A 115 0.51 4.93 10.17
C ALA A 115 0.80 4.43 8.74
N ASP A 116 1.85 4.93 8.09
CA ASP A 116 2.30 4.42 6.79
C ASP A 116 2.76 2.95 6.89
N VAL A 117 3.39 2.53 8.00
CA VAL A 117 3.81 1.13 8.22
C VAL A 117 2.58 0.24 8.38
N LEU A 118 1.62 0.68 9.21
CA LEU A 118 0.35 -0.01 9.37
C LEU A 118 -0.34 -0.17 8.01
N LEU A 119 -0.43 0.89 7.23
CA LEU A 119 -1.02 0.89 5.90
C LEU A 119 -0.27 -0.03 4.94
N GLY A 120 1.06 -0.05 4.95
CA GLY A 120 1.85 -1.02 4.19
C GLY A 120 1.46 -2.47 4.52
N VAL A 121 1.34 -2.80 5.81
CA VAL A 121 0.90 -4.13 6.27
C VAL A 121 -0.51 -4.44 5.79
N VAL A 122 -1.43 -3.46 5.90
CA VAL A 122 -2.80 -3.57 5.38
C VAL A 122 -2.80 -3.91 3.88
N LEU A 123 -1.98 -3.21 3.10
CA LEU A 123 -1.91 -3.45 1.66
C LEU A 123 -1.44 -4.88 1.38
N LEU A 124 -0.32 -5.30 1.97
CA LEU A 124 0.26 -6.63 1.74
C LEU A 124 -0.68 -7.79 2.05
N LEU A 125 -1.47 -7.65 3.12
CA LEU A 125 -2.40 -8.67 3.59
C LEU A 125 -3.80 -8.56 2.94
N GLY A 126 -3.99 -7.66 1.96
CA GLY A 126 -5.14 -7.68 1.06
C GLY A 126 -6.49 -7.26 1.67
N CYS A 127 -6.48 -6.35 2.62
CA CYS A 127 -7.57 -6.09 3.58
C CYS A 127 -8.97 -5.75 3.04
N SER A 128 -9.96 -5.90 3.94
CA SER A 128 -11.22 -5.16 3.96
C SER A 128 -11.46 -4.61 5.38
N GLY A 129 -11.86 -3.35 5.51
CA GLY A 129 -12.23 -2.77 6.80
C GLY A 129 -13.57 -2.06 6.68
N THR A 130 -14.48 -2.32 7.61
CA THR A 130 -15.73 -1.56 7.74
C THR A 130 -15.55 -0.52 8.84
N LEU A 131 -15.86 0.74 8.55
CA LEU A 131 -15.98 1.76 9.58
C LEU A 131 -17.38 1.71 10.18
N GLY A 132 -17.48 1.69 11.51
CA GLY A 132 -18.58 2.40 12.17
C GLY A 132 -18.46 3.90 11.92
N ARG A 133 -19.48 4.71 12.22
CA ARG A 133 -19.40 6.18 12.09
C ARG A 133 -18.16 6.75 12.82
N GLN A 134 -17.77 7.98 12.40
CA GLN A 134 -16.63 8.79 12.88
C GLN A 134 -16.21 8.43 14.32
N PRO A 135 -14.90 8.20 14.59
CA PRO A 135 -14.48 7.67 15.88
C PRO A 135 -14.69 8.73 16.97
N ASP A 136 -15.75 8.58 17.74
CA ASP A 136 -15.84 9.21 19.05
C ASP A 136 -14.70 8.68 19.93
N PRO A 137 -14.19 9.47 20.90
CA PRO A 137 -13.21 8.99 21.88
C PRO A 137 -13.70 7.68 22.54
N GLY A 138 -12.88 6.63 22.45
CA GLY A 138 -13.24 5.29 22.95
C GLY A 138 -13.93 4.35 21.95
N ALA A 139 -14.28 4.82 20.74
CA ALA A 139 -14.80 3.95 19.69
C ALA A 139 -13.76 2.91 19.27
N MET A 140 -14.22 1.66 19.11
CA MET A 140 -13.39 0.53 18.68
C MET A 140 -13.50 0.33 17.17
N LEU A 141 -12.37 0.46 16.50
CA LEU A 141 -12.18 0.26 15.08
C LEU A 141 -11.59 -1.13 14.84
N THR A 142 -12.13 -1.91 13.92
CA THR A 142 -11.56 -3.22 13.58
C THR A 142 -11.06 -3.22 12.14
N LEU A 143 -9.82 -3.65 11.95
CA LEU A 143 -9.20 -3.87 10.65
C LEU A 143 -8.96 -5.37 10.44
N ASN A 144 -9.40 -5.88 9.30
CA ASN A 144 -9.16 -7.27 8.90
C ASN A 144 -8.15 -7.33 7.76
N PHE A 145 -7.04 -7.99 8.03
CA PHE A 145 -5.86 -8.17 7.21
C PHE A 145 -5.70 -9.63 6.79
N ALA A 146 -6.55 -10.10 5.87
CA ALA A 146 -6.69 -11.52 5.55
C ALA A 146 -6.92 -12.36 6.82
N SER A 147 -5.91 -13.10 7.28
CA SER A 147 -5.96 -13.92 8.50
C SER A 147 -5.70 -13.13 9.79
N THR A 148 -5.25 -11.88 9.69
CA THR A 148 -4.88 -11.04 10.83
C THR A 148 -5.96 -10.03 11.15
N THR A 149 -6.46 -9.97 12.39
CA THR A 149 -7.40 -8.91 12.81
C THR A 149 -6.71 -7.98 13.81
N ALA A 150 -6.89 -6.67 13.62
CA ALA A 150 -6.38 -5.64 14.51
C ALA A 150 -7.53 -4.75 14.98
N GLN A 151 -7.63 -4.50 16.28
CA GLN A 151 -8.64 -3.61 16.86
C GLN A 151 -7.96 -2.36 17.40
N PHE A 152 -8.44 -1.17 17.06
CA PHE A 152 -7.87 0.12 17.47
C PHE A 152 -8.90 0.92 18.25
N ARG A 153 -8.42 1.75 19.17
CA ARG A 153 -9.20 2.76 19.88
C ARG A 153 -8.47 4.09 19.75
N VAL A 154 -9.25 5.13 19.50
CA VAL A 154 -8.73 6.51 19.47
C VAL A 154 -8.69 7.03 20.89
N PHE A 155 -7.54 7.58 21.26
CA PHE A 155 -7.34 8.29 22.51
C PHE A 155 -6.93 9.74 22.22
N GLU A 156 -7.51 10.66 22.97
CA GLU A 156 -7.17 12.07 22.96
C GLU A 156 -6.62 12.44 24.34
N ARG A 157 -5.41 13.00 24.39
CA ARG A 157 -4.81 13.47 25.64
C ARG A 157 -3.86 14.64 25.36
N GLU A 158 -3.98 15.71 26.14
CA GLU A 158 -3.10 16.88 26.02
C GLU A 158 -3.06 17.47 24.59
N ASN A 159 -4.22 17.54 23.93
CA ASN A 159 -4.39 17.96 22.52
C ASN A 159 -3.67 17.07 21.49
N ASN A 160 -3.21 15.88 21.87
CA ASN A 160 -2.63 14.89 20.97
C ASN A 160 -3.60 13.72 20.78
N PHE A 161 -3.67 13.23 19.55
CA PHE A 161 -4.40 12.02 19.19
C PHE A 161 -3.43 10.87 18.96
N PHE A 162 -3.74 9.71 19.51
CA PHE A 162 -3.00 8.49 19.25
C PHE A 162 -3.96 7.31 19.12
N LEU A 163 -3.51 6.31 18.38
CA LEU A 163 -4.23 5.07 18.19
C LEU A 163 -3.58 4.01 19.06
N ILE A 164 -4.33 3.41 19.98
CA ILE A 164 -3.90 2.18 20.65
C ILE A 164 -4.68 1.04 20.03
N GLY A 165 -3.99 0.02 19.56
CA GLY A 165 -4.66 -1.16 19.04
C GLY A 165 -4.04 -2.47 19.50
N LYS A 166 -4.77 -3.55 19.27
CA LYS A 166 -4.41 -4.91 19.65
C LYS A 166 -4.48 -5.81 18.43
N LEU A 167 -3.46 -6.65 18.25
CA LEU A 167 -3.49 -7.73 17.27
C LEU A 167 -4.20 -8.95 17.88
N MET A 168 -5.27 -9.38 17.22
CA MET A 168 -6.02 -10.57 17.62
C MET A 168 -5.35 -11.84 17.10
N SER A 169 -4.72 -11.78 15.92
CA SER A 169 -4.02 -12.89 15.28
C SER A 169 -2.66 -12.46 14.73
N VAL A 170 -1.89 -13.42 14.20
CA VAL A 170 -0.50 -13.23 13.77
C VAL A 170 -0.42 -13.06 12.24
N PRO A 171 0.32 -12.07 11.73
CA PRO A 171 0.59 -11.95 10.30
C PRO A 171 1.43 -13.12 9.80
N LEU A 172 0.98 -13.73 8.70
CA LEU A 172 1.65 -14.84 8.04
C LEU A 172 2.27 -14.35 6.73
N PHE A 173 3.42 -14.92 6.35
CA PHE A 173 4.07 -14.52 5.10
C PHE A 173 3.33 -15.07 3.88
N GLU A 174 2.72 -16.24 4.03
CA GLU A 174 1.96 -16.95 3.00
C GLU A 174 0.69 -16.21 2.57
N THR A 175 0.23 -15.24 3.36
CA THR A 175 -0.96 -14.43 3.04
C THR A 175 -0.63 -13.18 2.21
N ILE A 176 0.65 -12.91 1.92
CA ILE A 176 1.03 -11.86 0.99
C ILE A 176 0.63 -12.29 -0.42
N GLY A 177 -0.22 -11.50 -1.07
CA GLY A 177 -0.61 -11.74 -2.46
C GLY A 177 0.60 -11.76 -3.41
N SER A 178 0.61 -12.68 -4.37
CA SER A 178 1.71 -12.83 -5.36
C SER A 178 2.02 -11.53 -6.12
N GLY A 179 1.03 -10.65 -6.31
CA GLY A 179 1.19 -9.32 -6.92
C GLY A 179 2.01 -8.31 -6.10
N TYR A 180 2.40 -8.64 -4.85
CA TYR A 180 3.31 -7.82 -4.04
C TYR A 180 4.78 -8.21 -4.18
N GLN A 181 5.10 -9.30 -4.90
CA GLN A 181 6.49 -9.61 -5.20
C GLN A 181 7.12 -8.50 -6.04
N GLY A 182 8.34 -8.07 -5.71
CA GLY A 182 9.05 -6.99 -6.41
C GLY A 182 8.69 -5.59 -5.93
N THR A 183 7.59 -5.44 -5.18
CA THR A 183 7.11 -4.15 -4.62
C THR A 183 8.15 -3.48 -3.74
N THR A 184 8.44 -2.20 -3.96
CA THR A 184 9.20 -1.37 -3.02
C THR A 184 8.28 -0.73 -1.99
N LYS A 185 8.84 -0.15 -0.91
CA LYS A 185 8.04 0.64 0.02
C LYS A 185 7.46 1.88 -0.67
N GLU A 186 8.19 2.49 -1.60
CA GLU A 186 7.76 3.66 -2.38
C GLU A 186 6.53 3.35 -3.20
N ASP A 187 6.43 2.14 -3.75
CA ASP A 187 5.22 1.68 -4.42
C ASP A 187 4.06 1.60 -3.44
N LEU A 188 4.25 0.99 -2.27
CA LEU A 188 3.19 0.97 -1.27
C LEU A 188 2.78 2.37 -0.83
N ARG A 189 3.72 3.32 -0.80
CA ARG A 189 3.45 4.74 -0.54
C ARG A 189 2.72 5.42 -1.69
N ALA A 190 3.04 5.11 -2.93
CA ALA A 190 2.30 5.63 -4.09
C ALA A 190 0.89 5.05 -4.13
N VAL A 191 0.69 3.75 -3.90
CA VAL A 191 -0.66 3.18 -3.73
C VAL A 191 -1.38 3.81 -2.53
N SER A 192 -0.65 4.07 -1.44
CA SER A 192 -1.17 4.77 -0.26
C SER A 192 -1.43 6.28 -0.46
N ASN A 193 -0.97 6.85 -1.58
CA ASN A 193 -1.35 8.19 -2.03
C ASN A 193 -2.44 8.13 -3.12
N GLY A 194 -2.89 6.93 -3.47
CA GLY A 194 -4.01 6.71 -4.36
C GLY A 194 -3.66 6.51 -5.81
N TYR A 195 -2.38 6.32 -6.15
CA TYR A 195 -1.95 5.99 -7.51
C TYR A 195 -2.46 4.59 -7.94
N PRO A 196 -2.79 4.38 -9.23
CA PRO A 196 -3.22 3.07 -9.71
C PRO A 196 -2.08 2.09 -9.59
N PRO A 197 -2.28 0.90 -9.04
CA PRO A 197 -1.21 -0.09 -8.89
C PRO A 197 -0.61 -0.61 -10.21
N PHE A 198 -1.15 -0.18 -11.35
CA PHE A 198 -0.58 -0.38 -12.68
C PHE A 198 0.77 0.33 -12.91
N TYR A 199 1.15 1.37 -12.15
CA TYR A 199 2.42 2.11 -12.39
C TYR A 199 3.71 1.32 -12.09
N ARG A 200 3.60 0.08 -11.59
CA ARG A 200 4.58 -0.48 -10.66
C ARG A 200 5.87 -1.01 -11.27
N PHE A 201 5.89 -1.61 -12.44
CA PHE A 201 7.09 -2.28 -12.93
C PHE A 201 7.17 -2.21 -14.44
N PHE A 202 8.33 -2.57 -14.97
CA PHE A 202 8.46 -2.82 -16.40
C PHE A 202 7.25 -3.61 -16.89
N LEU A 203 6.52 -3.01 -17.82
CA LEU A 203 5.41 -3.62 -18.51
C LEU A 203 5.93 -4.85 -19.23
N ARG A 204 5.57 -6.03 -18.73
CA ARG A 204 5.78 -7.27 -19.46
C ARG A 204 4.72 -7.39 -20.53
N VAL A 205 5.09 -6.98 -21.74
CA VAL A 205 4.20 -6.99 -22.90
C VAL A 205 3.99 -8.41 -23.41
N ASN A 206 2.89 -8.64 -24.15
CA ASN A 206 2.63 -9.96 -24.75
C ASN A 206 3.74 -10.45 -25.71
N ALA A 207 4.56 -9.54 -26.25
CA ALA A 207 5.76 -9.89 -27.02
C ALA A 207 6.92 -10.46 -26.16
N GLY A 208 6.79 -10.48 -24.84
CA GLY A 208 7.78 -11.04 -23.91
C GLY A 208 8.85 -10.06 -23.42
N TYR A 209 8.83 -8.82 -23.89
CA TYR A 209 9.75 -7.76 -23.45
C TYR A 209 9.27 -7.11 -22.14
N GLU A 210 10.22 -6.51 -21.42
CA GLU A 210 9.97 -5.65 -20.26
C GLU A 210 10.26 -4.19 -20.66
N ILE A 211 9.26 -3.31 -20.54
CA ILE A 211 9.35 -1.89 -20.94
C ILE A 211 9.05 -1.01 -19.74
N ALA A 212 9.82 0.04 -19.49
CA ALA A 212 9.53 0.95 -18.37
C ALA A 212 8.10 1.49 -18.45
N HIS A 213 7.39 1.48 -17.31
CA HIS A 213 6.02 1.98 -17.27
C HIS A 213 6.02 3.51 -17.47
N PRO A 214 5.07 4.06 -18.26
CA PRO A 214 5.07 5.48 -18.63
C PRO A 214 4.83 6.49 -17.49
N THR A 215 4.23 6.04 -16.39
CA THR A 215 3.93 6.86 -15.21
C THR A 215 5.15 6.94 -14.30
N GLU A 216 5.83 8.09 -14.27
CA GLU A 216 7.02 8.33 -13.43
C GLU A 216 6.68 9.15 -12.17
N ALA A 217 5.61 9.95 -12.21
CA ALA A 217 5.16 10.81 -11.12
C ALA A 217 3.63 11.02 -11.06
N MET A 218 3.13 11.65 -9.99
CA MET A 218 1.68 11.90 -9.76
C MET A 218 1.05 12.66 -10.93
N ARG A 219 1.79 13.64 -11.46
CA ARG A 219 1.34 14.48 -12.58
C ARG A 219 1.05 13.69 -13.85
N ASP A 220 1.60 12.47 -13.97
CA ASP A 220 1.47 11.63 -15.16
C ASP A 220 0.18 10.80 -15.15
N ILE A 221 -0.55 10.77 -14.03
CA ILE A 221 -1.77 9.97 -13.84
C ILE A 221 -2.90 10.31 -14.83
N HIS A 222 -2.89 11.54 -15.35
CA HIS A 222 -3.88 12.01 -16.32
C HIS A 222 -3.51 11.67 -17.76
N ARG A 223 -2.29 11.14 -18.03
CA ARG A 223 -1.82 10.83 -19.38
C ARG A 223 -2.51 9.57 -19.93
N ALA A 224 -2.51 9.39 -21.24
CA ALA A 224 -3.21 8.27 -21.88
C ALA A 224 -2.31 7.04 -22.10
N ASP A 225 -0.99 7.21 -22.07
CA ASP A 225 0.02 6.18 -22.30
C ASP A 225 -0.04 5.02 -21.32
N TRP A 226 -0.34 5.26 -20.05
CA TRP A 226 -0.49 4.16 -19.10
C TRP A 226 -1.76 3.32 -19.32
N ILE A 227 -2.84 3.92 -19.82
CA ILE A 227 -4.03 3.14 -20.24
C ILE A 227 -3.67 2.25 -21.42
N LEU A 228 -2.89 2.77 -22.37
CA LEU A 228 -2.38 1.98 -23.49
C LEU A 228 -1.45 0.86 -23.01
N ALA A 229 -0.58 1.14 -22.04
CA ALA A 229 0.31 0.16 -21.42
C ALA A 229 -0.48 -1.02 -20.82
N ILE A 230 -1.59 -0.75 -20.10
CA ILE A 230 -2.50 -1.80 -19.60
C ILE A 230 -2.97 -2.69 -20.75
N GLY A 231 -3.29 -2.09 -21.90
CA GLY A 231 -3.70 -2.79 -23.10
C GLY A 231 -2.67 -3.79 -23.65
N PHE A 232 -1.39 -3.46 -23.56
CA PHE A 232 -0.28 -4.31 -24.01
C PHE A 232 0.19 -5.32 -22.95
N SER A 233 -0.24 -5.18 -21.70
CA SER A 233 0.20 -6.04 -20.60
C SER A 233 -0.25 -7.48 -20.82
N SER A 234 0.68 -8.41 -20.61
CA SER A 234 0.30 -9.81 -20.39
C SER A 234 -0.50 -9.92 -19.09
N SER A 235 -1.57 -10.72 -19.10
CA SER A 235 -2.55 -10.89 -18.02
C SER A 235 -2.00 -11.41 -16.68
N THR A 236 -0.70 -11.68 -16.60
CA THR A 236 -0.03 -12.18 -15.39
C THR A 236 0.20 -11.12 -14.31
N THR A 237 0.13 -9.83 -14.68
CA THR A 237 0.26 -8.70 -13.74
C THR A 237 -1.11 -8.06 -13.54
N GLU A 238 -2.02 -8.73 -12.83
CA GLU A 238 -3.25 -8.05 -12.41
C GLU A 238 -2.87 -6.83 -11.55
N PRO A 239 -3.48 -5.65 -11.81
CA PRO A 239 -3.35 -4.52 -10.89
C PRO A 239 -3.71 -4.96 -9.48
N LEU A 240 -3.00 -4.44 -8.48
CA LEU A 240 -3.47 -4.58 -7.10
C LEU A 240 -4.91 -4.07 -7.04
N LYS A 241 -5.82 -4.73 -6.33
CA LYS A 241 -7.23 -4.32 -6.26
C LYS A 241 -7.40 -3.19 -5.26
N LEU A 242 -6.78 -2.04 -5.55
CA LEU A 242 -6.68 -0.88 -4.67
C LEU A 242 -7.06 0.37 -5.46
N TYR A 243 -8.29 0.80 -5.28
CA TYR A 243 -8.88 1.93 -5.98
C TYR A 243 -9.30 3.02 -4.98
N ARG A 244 -9.11 4.29 -5.36
CA ARG A 244 -9.66 5.42 -4.61
C ARG A 244 -10.64 6.19 -5.45
N LYS A 245 -11.88 6.26 -4.96
CA LYS A 245 -12.94 7.07 -5.57
C LYS A 245 -12.55 8.56 -5.71
N GLN A 246 -11.75 9.10 -4.80
CA GLN A 246 -11.26 10.48 -4.89
C GLN A 246 -10.43 10.75 -6.16
N GLN A 247 -9.73 9.73 -6.67
CA GLN A 247 -8.92 9.82 -7.88
C GLN A 247 -9.71 9.47 -9.15
N LEU A 248 -11.01 9.12 -9.04
CA LEU A 248 -11.89 8.81 -10.18
C LEU A 248 -11.81 9.86 -11.29
N ARG A 249 -11.72 11.14 -10.91
CA ARG A 249 -11.62 12.25 -11.86
C ARG A 249 -10.35 12.14 -12.71
N ALA A 250 -9.20 11.96 -12.07
CA ALA A 250 -7.91 11.85 -12.75
C ALA A 250 -7.88 10.66 -13.73
N TYR A 251 -8.49 9.55 -13.32
CA TYR A 251 -8.59 8.36 -14.16
C TYR A 251 -9.58 8.46 -15.30
N THR A 252 -10.73 9.09 -15.05
CA THR A 252 -11.70 9.41 -16.11
C THR A 252 -11.03 10.30 -17.14
N GLU A 253 -10.20 11.25 -16.70
CA GLU A 253 -9.45 12.12 -17.59
C GLU A 253 -8.45 11.34 -18.46
N ALA A 254 -7.70 10.38 -17.91
CA ALA A 254 -6.82 9.52 -18.69
C ALA A 254 -7.57 8.75 -19.79
N CYS A 255 -8.73 8.15 -19.48
CA CYS A 255 -9.57 7.49 -20.47
C CYS A 255 -10.17 8.47 -21.50
N THR A 256 -10.52 9.68 -21.10
CA THR A 256 -10.92 10.74 -22.04
C THR A 256 -9.78 11.11 -22.97
N ARG A 257 -8.54 11.18 -22.48
CA ARG A 257 -7.38 11.47 -23.34
C ARG A 257 -7.08 10.35 -24.33
N VAL A 258 -7.34 9.09 -23.98
CA VAL A 258 -7.31 7.99 -24.97
C VAL A 258 -8.31 8.28 -26.10
N LEU A 259 -9.53 8.68 -25.77
CA LEU A 259 -10.55 9.04 -26.76
C LEU A 259 -10.11 10.22 -27.64
N ASP A 260 -9.56 11.26 -27.03
CA ASP A 260 -9.09 12.44 -27.76
C ASP A 260 -7.96 12.07 -28.73
N LYS A 261 -7.03 11.21 -28.31
CA LYS A 261 -5.95 10.72 -29.18
C LYS A 261 -6.47 9.85 -30.31
N LEU A 262 -7.46 8.98 -30.06
CA LEU A 262 -8.11 8.19 -31.11
C LEU A 262 -8.84 9.08 -32.13
N ARG A 263 -9.53 10.14 -31.69
CA ARG A 263 -10.18 11.11 -32.58
C ARG A 263 -9.18 11.90 -33.41
N TRP A 264 -8.07 12.31 -32.81
CA TRP A 264 -6.98 12.95 -33.54
C TRP A 264 -6.39 12.02 -34.61
N LEU A 265 -6.11 10.75 -34.27
CA LEU A 265 -5.66 9.75 -35.23
C LEU A 265 -6.66 9.53 -36.37
N GLN A 266 -7.97 9.60 -36.07
CA GLN A 266 -9.02 9.54 -37.08
C GLN A 266 -8.89 10.67 -38.09
N GLY A 267 -8.61 11.90 -37.61
CA GLY A 267 -8.36 13.07 -38.45
C GLY A 267 -7.08 12.92 -39.29
N GLU A 268 -5.95 12.63 -38.65
CA GLU A 268 -4.64 12.51 -39.31
C GLU A 268 -4.62 11.44 -40.40
N LEU A 269 -5.27 10.29 -40.14
CA LEU A 269 -5.25 9.15 -41.05
C LEU A 269 -6.46 9.14 -42.01
N SER A 270 -7.39 10.09 -41.90
CA SER A 270 -8.63 10.12 -42.70
C SER A 270 -8.42 10.23 -44.22
N LEU A 271 -7.29 10.80 -44.64
CA LEU A 271 -6.95 11.08 -46.04
C LEU A 271 -6.20 9.94 -46.74
N GLU A 272 -5.45 9.12 -45.99
CA GLU A 272 -4.48 8.17 -46.55
C GLU A 272 -4.70 6.72 -46.08
N ALA A 273 -5.45 6.48 -44.99
CA ALA A 273 -5.69 5.13 -44.50
C ALA A 273 -6.49 4.29 -45.50
N SER A 274 -5.90 3.18 -45.91
CA SER A 274 -6.58 2.11 -46.62
C SER A 274 -7.78 1.59 -45.82
N GLY A 275 -8.87 1.23 -46.53
CA GLY A 275 -10.21 0.97 -45.99
C GLY A 275 -10.31 0.26 -44.62
N PRO A 276 -9.63 -0.88 -44.36
CA PRO A 276 -9.80 -1.63 -43.11
C PRO A 276 -9.34 -0.87 -41.86
N HIS A 277 -8.27 -0.07 -41.93
CA HIS A 277 -7.78 0.70 -40.78
C HIS A 277 -8.76 1.82 -40.39
N LYS A 278 -9.36 2.49 -41.37
CA LYS A 278 -10.38 3.52 -41.14
C LYS A 278 -11.59 2.96 -40.38
N GLN A 279 -12.08 1.79 -40.81
CA GLN A 279 -13.21 1.13 -40.15
C GLN A 279 -12.88 0.72 -38.71
N LEU A 280 -11.69 0.15 -38.48
CA LEU A 280 -11.25 -0.21 -37.13
C LEU A 280 -11.16 1.01 -36.21
N LEU A 281 -10.67 2.13 -36.73
CA LEU A 281 -10.52 3.36 -35.97
C LEU A 281 -11.89 4.00 -35.63
N ASP A 282 -12.84 3.96 -36.56
CA ASP A 282 -14.24 4.36 -36.30
C ASP A 282 -14.89 3.50 -35.20
N VAL A 283 -14.64 2.18 -35.20
CA VAL A 283 -15.13 1.28 -34.14
C VAL A 283 -14.44 1.59 -32.81
N ALA A 284 -13.13 1.82 -32.80
CA ALA A 284 -12.36 2.17 -31.61
C ALA A 284 -12.87 3.46 -30.96
N VAL A 285 -13.09 4.52 -31.74
CA VAL A 285 -13.67 5.78 -31.26
C VAL A 285 -15.07 5.55 -30.67
N ARG A 286 -15.94 4.79 -31.36
CA ARG A 286 -17.30 4.50 -30.88
C ARG A 286 -17.31 3.71 -29.57
N VAL A 287 -16.49 2.66 -29.45
CA VAL A 287 -16.48 1.82 -28.25
C VAL A 287 -15.89 2.58 -27.05
N VAL A 288 -14.81 3.34 -27.23
CA VAL A 288 -14.22 4.14 -26.14
C VAL A 288 -15.16 5.27 -25.74
N THR A 289 -15.84 5.93 -26.68
CA THR A 289 -16.88 6.93 -26.38
C THR A 289 -17.97 6.31 -25.50
N ARG A 290 -18.46 5.12 -25.87
CA ARG A 290 -19.49 4.40 -25.09
C ARG A 290 -18.98 4.09 -23.68
N MET A 291 -17.79 3.50 -23.55
CA MET A 291 -17.23 3.12 -22.26
C MET A 291 -17.03 4.33 -21.33
N ASN A 292 -16.54 5.46 -21.86
CA ASN A 292 -16.33 6.67 -21.08
C ASN A 292 -17.65 7.33 -20.65
N SER A 293 -18.66 7.36 -21.53
CA SER A 293 -19.98 7.94 -21.22
C SER A 293 -20.71 7.17 -20.12
N PHE A 294 -20.66 5.83 -20.18
CA PHE A 294 -21.32 4.97 -19.18
C PHE A 294 -20.41 4.58 -18.02
N LYS A 295 -19.13 4.97 -18.04
CA LYS A 295 -18.10 4.64 -17.04
C LYS A 295 -18.02 3.13 -16.77
N THR A 296 -18.14 2.33 -17.82
CA THR A 296 -18.20 0.86 -17.73
C THR A 296 -17.67 0.19 -18.99
N GLY A 297 -17.03 -0.97 -18.83
CA GLY A 297 -16.67 -1.85 -19.95
C GLY A 297 -17.87 -2.66 -20.49
N SER A 298 -19.00 -2.66 -19.78
CA SER A 298 -20.20 -3.39 -20.18
C SER A 298 -20.76 -2.89 -21.51
N GLY A 299 -21.05 -3.83 -22.42
CA GLY A 299 -21.53 -3.53 -23.77
C GLY A 299 -20.44 -3.09 -24.74
N ALA A 300 -19.15 -3.08 -24.35
CA ALA A 300 -18.07 -2.88 -25.32
C ALA A 300 -18.07 -3.97 -26.41
N GLY A 301 -18.32 -5.23 -26.01
CA GLY A 301 -18.38 -6.38 -26.90
C GLY A 301 -19.48 -6.30 -27.98
N SER A 302 -20.58 -5.58 -27.74
CA SER A 302 -21.61 -5.40 -28.78
C SER A 302 -21.19 -4.39 -29.85
N VAL A 303 -20.39 -3.39 -29.48
CA VAL A 303 -19.84 -2.39 -30.42
C VAL A 303 -18.68 -2.98 -31.22
N THR A 304 -17.85 -3.82 -30.62
CA THR A 304 -16.70 -4.45 -31.28
C THR A 304 -17.02 -5.78 -31.95
N LYS A 305 -18.31 -6.20 -31.98
CA LYS A 305 -18.72 -7.47 -32.55
C LYS A 305 -18.29 -7.55 -34.03
N GLY A 306 -17.59 -8.62 -34.38
CA GLY A 306 -17.04 -8.80 -35.74
C GLY A 306 -15.74 -8.05 -36.01
N THR A 307 -15.09 -7.51 -34.98
CA THR A 307 -13.78 -6.83 -35.08
C THR A 307 -12.74 -7.50 -34.17
N VAL A 308 -11.46 -7.21 -34.42
CA VAL A 308 -10.32 -7.71 -33.62
C VAL A 308 -10.07 -6.94 -32.31
N LEU A 309 -10.77 -5.82 -32.08
CA LEU A 309 -10.46 -4.84 -31.02
C LEU A 309 -10.51 -5.39 -29.58
N LEU A 310 -11.40 -6.36 -29.32
CA LEU A 310 -11.50 -7.05 -28.02
C LEU A 310 -11.34 -8.57 -28.14
N ALA A 311 -10.95 -9.07 -29.32
CA ALA A 311 -10.70 -10.48 -29.54
C ALA A 311 -9.31 -10.86 -29.02
N ASP A 312 -9.19 -12.03 -28.38
CA ASP A 312 -7.94 -12.68 -27.96
C ASP A 312 -6.87 -11.73 -27.40
N HIS A 313 -7.15 -11.13 -26.23
CA HIS A 313 -6.30 -10.10 -25.61
C HIS A 313 -4.85 -10.55 -25.35
N GLY A 314 -4.58 -11.86 -25.22
CA GLY A 314 -3.23 -12.41 -25.08
C GLY A 314 -2.36 -12.28 -26.33
N THR A 315 -2.93 -11.84 -27.46
CA THR A 315 -2.21 -11.62 -28.72
C THR A 315 -1.88 -10.16 -28.99
N ILE A 316 -2.42 -9.22 -28.22
CA ILE A 316 -2.24 -7.77 -28.46
C ILE A 316 -0.76 -7.43 -28.38
N GLY A 317 -0.18 -6.94 -29.48
CA GLY A 317 1.21 -6.53 -29.54
C GLY A 317 2.23 -7.67 -29.50
N ARG A 318 1.81 -8.95 -29.65
CA ARG A 318 2.72 -10.12 -29.58
C ARG A 318 3.76 -10.14 -30.71
N SER A 319 3.44 -9.55 -31.86
CA SER A 319 4.29 -9.42 -33.04
C SER A 319 5.18 -8.16 -33.00
N LEU A 320 4.90 -7.21 -32.11
CA LEU A 320 5.59 -5.93 -32.06
C LEU A 320 6.96 -6.04 -31.40
N LYS A 321 7.90 -5.22 -31.86
CA LYS A 321 9.20 -5.07 -31.22
C LYS A 321 9.12 -4.02 -30.11
N ALA A 322 10.08 -4.05 -29.17
CA ALA A 322 10.13 -3.06 -28.10
C ALA A 322 10.11 -1.58 -28.60
N PRO A 323 10.81 -1.20 -29.68
CA PRO A 323 10.73 0.16 -30.22
C PRO A 323 9.32 0.58 -30.67
N ASP A 324 8.55 -0.36 -31.25
CA ASP A 324 7.19 -0.10 -31.75
C ASP A 324 6.24 0.23 -30.59
N ILE A 325 6.36 -0.53 -29.50
CA ILE A 325 5.56 -0.33 -28.30
C ILE A 325 5.96 0.98 -27.61
N ILE A 326 7.26 1.27 -27.52
CA ILE A 326 7.75 2.55 -26.97
C ILE A 326 7.24 3.73 -27.80
N PHE A 327 7.25 3.61 -29.13
CA PHE A 327 6.70 4.62 -30.03
C PHE A 327 5.19 4.83 -29.77
N ALA A 328 4.41 3.75 -29.69
CA ALA A 328 2.98 3.83 -29.39
C ALA A 328 2.69 4.48 -28.03
N LEU A 329 3.45 4.13 -26.98
CA LEU A 329 3.33 4.76 -25.66
C LEU A 329 3.65 6.25 -25.72
N LYS A 330 4.74 6.64 -26.41
CA LYS A 330 5.09 8.06 -26.60
C LYS A 330 4.00 8.84 -27.33
N LEU A 331 3.37 8.25 -28.34
CA LEU A 331 2.27 8.86 -29.08
C LEU A 331 1.07 9.22 -28.17
N PHE A 332 0.84 8.43 -27.12
CA PHE A 332 -0.22 8.63 -26.13
C PHE A 332 0.24 9.38 -24.85
N LYS A 333 1.54 9.69 -24.72
CA LYS A 333 2.13 10.32 -23.53
C LYS A 333 1.79 11.81 -23.41
N GLU A 334 1.82 12.56 -24.51
CA GLU A 334 1.75 14.02 -24.49
C GLU A 334 0.53 14.61 -25.23
N TYR A 335 0.22 15.86 -24.87
CA TYR A 335 -0.72 16.76 -25.55
C TYR A 335 -0.31 17.13 -26.98
N ALA A 336 0.75 16.51 -27.52
CA ALA A 336 1.36 16.86 -28.79
C ALA A 336 0.29 16.93 -29.88
N SER A 337 0.02 18.18 -30.24
CA SER A 337 -0.86 18.69 -31.30
C SER A 337 -0.07 18.92 -32.59
N SER A 338 1.14 18.36 -32.69
CA SER A 338 1.95 18.38 -33.90
C SER A 338 1.50 17.27 -34.84
N GLU A 339 1.37 17.61 -36.11
CA GLU A 339 1.13 16.66 -37.21
C GLU A 339 2.14 15.51 -37.15
N LEU A 340 1.70 14.30 -37.50
CA LEU A 340 2.61 13.15 -37.61
C LEU A 340 3.54 13.36 -38.79
N GLY A 341 4.86 13.37 -38.54
CA GLY A 341 5.86 13.33 -39.59
C GLY A 341 5.70 12.07 -40.45
N ARG A 342 6.10 12.13 -41.73
CA ARG A 342 5.94 11.02 -42.68
C ARG A 342 6.48 9.68 -42.15
N TYR A 343 7.66 9.69 -41.53
CA TYR A 343 8.27 8.49 -40.94
C TYR A 343 7.43 7.90 -39.80
N ASP A 344 6.87 8.75 -38.93
CA ASP A 344 6.03 8.33 -37.82
C ASP A 344 4.70 7.77 -38.32
N ARG A 345 4.13 8.32 -39.40
CA ARG A 345 2.95 7.76 -40.07
C ARG A 345 3.22 6.37 -40.62
N GLU A 346 4.28 6.21 -41.41
CA GLU A 346 4.66 4.92 -42.01
C GLU A 346 4.97 3.86 -40.94
N THR A 347 5.48 4.28 -39.78
CA THR A 347 5.69 3.40 -38.62
C THR A 347 4.37 3.04 -37.95
N LEU A 348 3.51 4.04 -37.71
CA LEU A 348 2.21 3.85 -37.07
C LEU A 348 1.30 2.93 -37.88
N GLU A 349 1.23 3.10 -39.21
CA GLU A 349 0.38 2.28 -40.09
C GLU A 349 0.67 0.78 -39.96
N LYS A 350 1.92 0.40 -39.72
CA LYS A 350 2.34 -1.01 -39.56
C LYS A 350 1.88 -1.62 -38.25
N ILE A 351 1.61 -0.80 -37.23
CA ILE A 351 1.32 -1.23 -35.86
C ILE A 351 -0.07 -0.79 -35.38
N LEU A 352 -0.81 -0.06 -36.22
CA LEU A 352 -2.02 0.65 -35.86
C LEU A 352 -3.07 -0.29 -35.27
N GLU A 353 -3.26 -1.47 -35.86
CA GLU A 353 -4.21 -2.45 -35.35
C GLU A 353 -3.93 -2.81 -33.89
N ASP A 354 -2.69 -3.18 -33.56
CA ASP A 354 -2.30 -3.52 -32.18
C ASP A 354 -2.41 -2.33 -31.23
N VAL A 355 -2.12 -1.12 -31.70
CA VAL A 355 -2.30 0.12 -30.92
C VAL A 355 -3.77 0.38 -30.62
N LEU A 356 -4.67 0.20 -31.60
CA LEU A 356 -6.12 0.36 -31.40
C LEU A 356 -6.67 -0.72 -30.47
N ARG A 357 -6.23 -1.97 -30.62
CA ARG A 357 -6.58 -3.08 -29.72
C ARG A 357 -6.15 -2.78 -28.29
N ALA A 358 -4.90 -2.35 -28.09
CA ALA A 358 -4.38 -1.98 -26.77
C ALA A 358 -5.15 -0.80 -26.16
N ALA A 359 -5.47 0.24 -26.94
CA ALA A 359 -6.20 1.40 -26.44
C ALA A 359 -7.61 1.00 -25.95
N VAL A 360 -8.34 0.22 -26.76
CA VAL A 360 -9.68 -0.26 -26.42
C VAL A 360 -9.64 -1.21 -25.22
N TYR A 361 -8.73 -2.18 -25.23
CA TYR A 361 -8.61 -3.17 -24.15
C TYR A 361 -8.13 -2.53 -22.84
N GLY A 362 -7.25 -1.53 -22.91
CA GLY A 362 -6.80 -0.75 -21.75
C GLY A 362 -7.94 0.00 -21.07
N VAL A 363 -8.76 0.73 -21.85
CA VAL A 363 -9.96 1.42 -21.32
C VAL A 363 -10.98 0.43 -20.77
N PHE A 364 -11.20 -0.69 -21.47
CA PHE A 364 -12.09 -1.76 -21.00
C PHE A 364 -11.62 -2.33 -19.65
N THR A 365 -10.36 -2.73 -19.55
CA THR A 365 -9.73 -3.28 -18.35
C THR A 365 -9.80 -2.30 -17.20
N TRP A 366 -9.55 -1.02 -17.47
CA TRP A 366 -9.66 0.03 -16.47
C TRP A 366 -11.09 0.18 -15.93
N TRP A 367 -12.10 0.28 -16.80
CA TRP A 367 -13.48 0.41 -16.33
C TRP A 367 -14.00 -0.85 -15.66
N GLN A 368 -13.56 -2.04 -16.08
CA GLN A 368 -13.82 -3.27 -15.34
C GLN A 368 -13.17 -3.23 -13.96
N TYR A 369 -11.91 -2.79 -13.87
CA TYR A 369 -11.21 -2.62 -12.61
C TYR A 369 -11.97 -1.66 -11.67
N VAL A 370 -12.27 -0.43 -12.11
CA VAL A 370 -12.98 0.56 -11.27
C VAL A 370 -14.34 0.04 -10.77
N ASN A 371 -15.08 -0.68 -11.61
CA ASN A 371 -16.40 -1.20 -11.24
C ASN A 371 -16.35 -2.48 -10.41
N ASN A 372 -15.25 -3.23 -10.46
CA ASN A 372 -15.10 -4.53 -9.77
C ASN A 372 -14.15 -4.48 -8.56
N VAL A 373 -13.49 -3.35 -8.28
CA VAL A 373 -12.66 -3.21 -7.06
C VAL A 373 -13.60 -3.04 -5.86
N GLY A 374 -14.03 -4.19 -5.31
CA GLY A 374 -14.80 -4.31 -4.07
C GLY A 374 -13.93 -4.33 -2.81
N ARG A 375 -12.77 -3.66 -2.80
CA ARG A 375 -11.93 -3.52 -1.59
C ARG A 375 -11.51 -2.08 -1.41
N ASP A 376 -12.09 -1.45 -0.41
CA ASP A 376 -11.70 -0.12 0.05
C ASP A 376 -10.53 -0.25 1.04
N ILE A 377 -9.43 0.44 0.75
CA ILE A 377 -8.55 0.88 1.84
C ILE A 377 -9.42 1.77 2.72
N PRO A 378 -9.54 1.50 4.02
CA PRO A 378 -10.33 2.34 4.90
C PRO A 378 -9.94 3.81 4.75
N SER A 379 -10.89 4.67 4.38
CA SER A 379 -10.62 6.06 4.00
C SER A 379 -9.91 6.87 5.09
N TRP A 380 -10.09 6.49 6.37
CA TRP A 380 -9.42 7.11 7.50
C TRP A 380 -7.94 6.76 7.62
N LEU A 381 -7.47 5.59 7.14
CA LEU A 381 -6.02 5.30 7.05
C LEU A 381 -5.32 6.29 6.11
N LEU A 382 -6.11 7.02 5.32
CA LEU A 382 -5.67 8.03 4.37
C LEU A 382 -5.93 9.45 4.90
N ASP A 383 -6.56 9.61 6.06
CA ASP A 383 -6.76 10.90 6.72
C ASP A 383 -5.41 11.38 7.26
N ASP A 384 -5.02 12.60 6.91
CA ASP A 384 -3.72 13.16 7.29
C ASP A 384 -3.53 13.20 8.82
N ARG A 385 -4.59 13.36 9.60
CA ARG A 385 -4.50 13.35 11.07
C ARG A 385 -4.08 11.98 11.58
N VAL A 386 -4.62 10.92 10.97
CA VAL A 386 -4.25 9.54 11.29
C VAL A 386 -2.85 9.23 10.78
N ARG A 387 -2.49 9.70 9.58
CA ARG A 387 -1.13 9.53 9.02
C ARG A 387 -0.05 10.14 9.91
N LEU A 388 -0.37 11.25 10.56
CA LEU A 388 0.50 11.96 11.49
C LEU A 388 0.43 11.43 12.92
N SER A 389 -0.51 10.53 13.23
CA SER A 389 -0.68 9.99 14.58
C SER A 389 0.20 8.76 14.82
N PRO A 390 0.87 8.65 15.98
CA PRO A 390 1.55 7.43 16.37
C PRO A 390 0.54 6.30 16.61
N VAL A 391 0.86 5.09 16.13
CA VAL A 391 0.05 3.89 16.34
C VAL A 391 0.76 2.97 17.32
N TRP A 392 0.14 2.73 18.46
CA TRP A 392 0.65 1.86 19.51
C TRP A 392 -0.06 0.51 19.44
N LEU A 393 0.68 -0.56 19.16
CA LEU A 393 0.16 -1.92 19.24
C LEU A 393 0.48 -2.53 20.60
N GLU A 394 -0.56 -2.75 21.41
CA GLU A 394 -0.48 -3.43 22.69
C GLU A 394 -0.52 -4.95 22.52
N ASP A 395 0.24 -5.63 23.36
CA ASP A 395 0.19 -7.08 23.50
C ASP A 395 -0.12 -7.41 24.96
N ASP A 396 -1.23 -8.12 25.18
CA ASP A 396 -1.78 -8.35 26.52
C ASP A 396 -1.07 -9.48 27.27
N GLY A 397 -0.12 -10.20 26.65
CA GLY A 397 0.61 -11.30 27.29
C GLY A 397 -0.23 -12.51 27.69
N GLU A 398 -1.56 -12.42 27.59
CA GLU A 398 -2.50 -13.49 27.87
C GLU A 398 -2.75 -14.33 26.60
N SER A 399 -2.25 -15.57 26.64
CA SER A 399 -2.63 -16.69 25.78
C SER A 399 -3.77 -17.47 26.38
#